data_AF-A0A8J3SQH0-F1
#
_entry.id   AF-A0A8J3SQH0-F1
#
_cell.length_a   1.000
_cell.length_b   1.000
_cell.length_c   1.000
_cell.angle_alpha   90.00
_cell.angle_beta   90.00
_cell.angle_gamma   90.00
#
_symmetry.space_group_name_H-M   'P 1'
#
loop_
_entity.id
_entity.type
_entity.pdbx_description
1 polymer ?
#
loop_
_entity_poly.entity_id
_entity_poly.type
_entity_poly.pdbx_seq_one_letter_code
_entity_poly.pdbx_strand_id
1 'polypeptide(L)' 'MDMTRPELACPLCDNTEFQQEQGRLEGRWGFTSHRLTLMICTRCRYILHFYDKHSIFDFG' A
#
# COMPACT_ATOMS: atom_id res chain seq x y z
N MET A 1 -16.67 7.41 22.43
CA MET A 1 -15.49 7.99 21.76
C MET A 1 -15.55 7.50 20.33
N ASP A 2 -15.74 8.43 19.39
CA ASP A 2 -15.86 8.12 17.98
C ASP A 2 -14.50 7.63 17.48
N MET A 3 -14.38 6.34 17.19
CA MET A 3 -13.14 5.70 16.73
C MET A 3 -13.08 5.82 15.21
N THR A 4 -12.83 7.03 14.72
CA THR A 4 -12.67 7.26 13.28
C THR A 4 -11.35 6.61 12.85
N ARG A 5 -11.44 5.48 12.15
CA ARG A 5 -10.26 4.77 11.62
C ARG A 5 -9.54 5.71 10.65
N PRO A 6 -8.20 5.87 10.75
CA PRO A 6 -7.47 6.74 9.85
C PRO A 6 -7.66 6.26 8.40
N GLU A 7 -8.15 7.16 7.54
CA GLU A 7 -8.31 6.90 6.11
C GLU A 7 -6.96 7.09 5.39
N LEU A 8 -6.67 6.22 4.43
CA LEU A 8 -5.47 6.33 3.62
C LEU A 8 -5.60 7.53 2.67
N ALA A 9 -4.65 8.46 2.74
CA ALA A 9 -4.60 9.63 1.86
C ALA A 9 -3.26 9.71 1.09
N CYS A 10 -3.32 10.23 -0.13
CA CYS A 10 -2.14 10.39 -0.98
C CYS A 10 -1.26 11.53 -0.43
N PRO A 11 0.02 11.30 -0.09
CA PRO A 11 0.86 12.32 0.54
C PRO A 11 1.23 13.49 -0.38
N LEU A 12 0.94 13.40 -1.68
CA LEU A 12 1.23 14.45 -2.65
C LEU A 12 0.02 15.33 -2.99
N CYS A 13 -1.20 14.85 -2.77
CA CYS A 13 -2.38 15.60 -3.19
C CYS A 13 -3.58 15.49 -2.24
N ASP A 14 -3.56 14.58 -1.27
CA ASP A 14 -4.66 14.30 -0.33
C ASP A 14 -5.85 13.55 -0.95
N ASN A 15 -5.66 12.91 -2.12
CA ASN A 15 -6.68 12.02 -2.70
C ASN A 15 -6.82 10.75 -1.86
N THR A 16 -8.05 10.28 -1.65
CA THR A 16 -8.33 9.02 -0.93
C THR A 16 -8.68 7.86 -1.87
N GLU A 17 -8.80 8.12 -3.17
CA GLU A 17 -9.05 7.08 -4.17
C GLU A 17 -7.75 6.49 -4.74
N PHE A 18 -7.67 5.16 -4.75
CA PHE A 18 -6.51 4.42 -5.22
C PHE A 18 -6.94 3.20 -6.06
N GLN A 19 -6.13 2.91 -7.08
CA GLN A 19 -6.11 1.62 -7.76
C GLN A 19 -5.17 0.69 -6.99
N GLN A 20 -5.66 -0.50 -6.62
CA GLN A 20 -4.86 -1.51 -5.93
C GLN A 20 -4.27 -2.52 -6.92
N GLU A 21 -2.98 -2.78 -6.80
CA GLU A 21 -2.28 -3.82 -7.56
C GLU A 21 -1.41 -4.68 -6.64
N GLN A 22 -1.06 -5.89 -7.11
CA GLN A 22 -0.14 -6.79 -6.39
C GLN A 22 1.16 -6.93 -7.19
N GLY A 23 2.29 -6.75 -6.50
CA GLY A 23 3.63 -6.90 -7.03
C GLY A 23 4.39 -8.04 -6.36
N ARG A 24 5.36 -8.60 -7.08
CA ARG A 24 6.37 -9.50 -6.53
C ARG A 24 7.74 -8.92 -6.82
N LEU A 25 8.52 -8.67 -5.77
CA LEU A 25 9.94 -8.34 -5.87
C LEU A 25 10.78 -9.57 -5.55
N GLU A 26 11.83 -9.76 -6.32
CA GLU A 26 12.81 -10.82 -6.07
C GLU A 26 14.06 -10.23 -5.44
N GLY A 27 14.55 -10.90 -4.39
CA GLY A 27 15.80 -10.52 -3.74
C GLY A 27 16.99 -10.72 -4.67
N ARG A 28 18.06 -9.97 -4.42
CA ARG A 28 19.26 -9.88 -5.27
C ARG A 28 19.94 -11.21 -5.61
N TRP A 29 19.68 -12.25 -4.82
CA TRP A 29 20.24 -13.60 -5.00
C TRP A 29 19.18 -14.67 -5.31
N GLY A 30 17.93 -14.28 -5.62
CA GLY A 30 16.85 -15.21 -5.99
C GLY A 30 16.25 -16.04 -4.85
N PHE A 31 16.85 -16.02 -3.65
CA PHE A 31 16.39 -16.85 -2.52
C PHE A 31 15.17 -16.29 -1.77
N THR A 32 14.87 -15.00 -1.91
CA THR A 32 13.74 -14.37 -1.20
C THR A 32 12.80 -13.72 -2.19
N SER A 33 11.52 -14.08 -2.16
CA SER A 33 10.46 -13.33 -2.85
C SER A 33 9.68 -12.49 -1.84
N HIS A 34 9.28 -11.30 -2.29
CA HIS A 34 8.61 -10.29 -1.50
C HIS A 34 7.32 -9.91 -2.20
N ARG A 35 6.19 -10.20 -1.57
CA ARG A 35 4.88 -9.77 -2.07
C ARG A 35 4.61 -8.36 -1.58
N LEU A 36 4.15 -7.51 -2.48
CA LEU A 36 3.80 -6.14 -2.22
C LEU A 36 2.37 -5.89 -2.64
N THR A 37 1.68 -5.06 -1.86
CA THR A 37 0.49 -4.36 -2.31
C THR A 37 0.90 -2.96 -2.75
N LEU A 38 0.48 -2.55 -3.95
CA LEU A 38 0.69 -1.22 -4.51
C LEU A 38 -0.65 -0.47 -4.49
N MET A 39 -0.66 0.72 -3.90
CA MET A 39 -1.80 1.63 -3.95
C MET A 39 -1.43 2.82 -4.83
N ILE A 40 -2.02 2.89 -6.02
CA ILE A 40 -1.72 3.89 -7.04
C ILE A 40 -2.80 4.97 -6.99
N CYS A 41 -2.42 6.20 -6.67
CA CYS A 41 -3.36 7.32 -6.60
C CYS A 41 -4.04 7.53 -7.97
N THR A 42 -5.38 7.56 -8.00
CA THR A 42 -6.13 7.76 -9.25
C THR A 42 -5.95 9.17 -9.82
N ARG A 43 -5.58 10.15 -8.98
CA ARG A 43 -5.40 11.55 -9.39
C ARG A 43 -3.99 11.90 -9.86
N CYS A 44 -2.97 11.69 -9.03
CA CYS A 44 -1.59 12.09 -9.35
C CYS A 44 -0.66 10.92 -9.71
N ARG A 45 -1.18 9.68 -9.73
CA ARG A 45 -0.43 8.44 -10.04
C ARG A 45 0.74 8.12 -9.10
N TYR A 46 0.84 8.79 -7.95
CA TYR A 46 1.79 8.43 -6.90
C TYR A 46 1.52 7.02 -6.37
N ILE A 47 2.58 6.24 -6.15
CA ILE A 47 2.51 4.81 -5.80
C ILE A 47 3.00 4.61 -4.36
N LEU A 48 2.10 4.15 -3.50
CA LEU A 48 2.44 3.68 -2.16
C LEU A 48 2.73 2.17 -2.20
N HIS A 49 3.84 1.76 -1.58
CA HIS A 49 4.27 0.36 -1.54
C HIS A 49 4.09 -0.19 -0.12
N PHE A 50 3.34 -1.28 0.00
CA PHE A 50 3.06 -1.95 1.26
C PHE A 50 3.61 -3.37 1.21
N TYR A 51 4.38 -3.78 2.20
CA TYR A 51 5.05 -5.08 2.24
C TYR A 51 4.17 -6.13 2.94
N ASP A 52 3.86 -7.24 2.25
CA ASP A 52 2.83 -8.17 2.71
C ASP A 52 3.27 -9.15 3.81
N LYS A 53 4.56 -9.19 4.25
CA LYS A 53 4.98 -10.22 5.24
C LYS A 53 4.23 -10.13 6.58
N HIS A 54 3.67 -8.98 6.93
CA HIS A 54 2.75 -8.83 8.06
C HIS A 54 1.56 -8.01 7.56
N SER A 55 0.39 -8.62 7.56
CA SER A 55 -0.89 -8.00 7.21
C SER A 55 -1.03 -6.65 7.90
N ILE A 56 -0.87 -5.56 7.16
CA ILE A 56 -1.08 -4.18 7.65
C ILE A 56 -2.57 -3.80 7.66
N PHE A 57 -3.45 -4.78 7.42
CA PHE A 57 -4.88 -4.66 7.68
C PHE A 57 -5.23 -5.23 9.06
N ASP A 58 -4.57 -4.77 10.11
CA ASP A 58 -5.10 -4.88 11.47
C ASP A 58 -5.19 -3.49 12.08
N PHE A 59 -6.43 -3.03 12.20
CA PHE A 59 -6.85 -1.97 13.12
C PHE A 59 -8.35 -2.20 13.29
N GLY A 60 -8.70 -3.27 14.00
CA GLY A 60 -10.06 -3.43 14.53
C GLY A 60 -10.43 -2.31 15.49
#